data_AF-A0A6B3CMV3-F1
#
_entry.id   AF-A0A6B3CMV3-F1
#
_cell.length_a   1.000
_cell.length_b   1.000
_cell.length_c   1.000
_cell.angle_alpha   90.00
_cell.angle_beta   90.00
_cell.angle_gamma   90.00
#
_symmetry.space_group_name_H-M   'P 1'
#
loop_
_entity.id
_entity.type
_entity.pdbx_description
1 polymer ?
#
loop_
_entity_poly.entity_id
_entity_poly.type
_entity_poly.pdbx_seq_one_letter_code
_entity_poly.pdbx_strand_id
1 'polypeptide(L)' 'AHVPTTLREAAELWENSTLAKAAFGDEVVAHYRNMARVELDAFDAAVTDWELRRSFERM' A
#
# COMPACT_ATOMS: atom_id res chain seq x y z
N ALA A 1 -6.73 -16.83 9.91
CA ALA A 1 -6.01 -15.96 8.95
C ALA A 1 -6.69 -14.60 8.94
N HIS A 2 -5.94 -13.50 8.91
CA HIS A 2 -6.46 -12.14 8.85
C HIS A 2 -6.02 -11.48 7.52
N VAL A 3 -6.80 -10.51 7.04
CA VAL A 3 -6.43 -9.72 5.86
C VAL A 3 -5.31 -8.73 6.20
N PRO A 4 -4.46 -8.30 5.25
CA PRO A 4 -3.46 -7.26 5.52
C PRO A 4 -4.14 -5.98 6.02
N THR A 5 -3.52 -5.29 6.98
CA THR A 5 -4.08 -4.06 7.58
C THR A 5 -3.49 -2.80 6.95
N THR A 6 -2.42 -2.94 6.17
CA THR A 6 -1.77 -1.84 5.46
C THR A 6 -1.75 -2.08 3.96
N LEU A 7 -1.74 -0.99 3.19
CA LEU A 7 -1.58 -1.06 1.73
C LEU A 7 -0.23 -1.68 1.34
N ARG A 8 0.81 -1.48 2.15
CA ARG A 8 2.15 -2.03 1.93
C ARG A 8 2.15 -3.56 1.97
N GLU A 9 1.58 -4.14 3.02
CA GLU A 9 1.40 -5.60 3.16
C GLU A 9 0.49 -6.16 2.06
N ALA A 10 -0.63 -5.48 1.78
CA ALA A 10 -1.57 -5.93 0.75
C ALA A 10 -0.91 -5.99 -0.63
N ALA A 11 -0.11 -4.98 -0.96
CA ALA A 11 0.56 -4.90 -2.24
C ALA A 11 1.71 -5.93 -2.38
N GLU A 12 2.39 -6.29 -1.28
CA GLU A 12 3.37 -7.40 -1.27
C GLU A 12 2.70 -8.76 -1.50
N LEU A 13 1.58 -9.02 -0.81
CA LEU A 13 0.81 -10.25 -1.01
C LEU A 13 0.23 -10.34 -2.42
N TRP A 14 -0.24 -9.22 -2.97
CA TRP A 14 -0.74 -9.13 -4.34
C TRP A 14 0.32 -9.49 -5.38
N GLU A 15 1.51 -8.89 -5.29
CA GLU A 15 2.64 -9.12 -6.20
C GLU A 15 3.09 -10.59 -6.23
N ASN A 16 2.99 -11.27 -5.10
CA ASN A 16 3.40 -12.67 -4.93
C ASN A 16 2.24 -13.68 -5.08
N SER A 17 1.01 -13.21 -5.31
CA SER A 17 -0.16 -14.09 -5.39
C SER A 17 -0.21 -14.85 -6.71
N THR A 18 0.02 -16.16 -6.64
CA THR A 18 -0.15 -17.07 -7.79
C THR A 18 -1.61 -17.10 -8.27
N LEU A 19 -2.57 -16.99 -7.36
CA LEU A 19 -3.99 -16.89 -7.69
C LEU A 19 -4.31 -15.60 -8.46
N ALA A 20 -3.76 -14.46 -8.03
CA ALA A 20 -3.99 -13.19 -8.73
C ALA A 20 -3.38 -13.20 -10.13
N LYS A 21 -2.15 -13.73 -10.27
CA LYS A 21 -1.50 -13.87 -11.58
C LYS A 21 -2.28 -14.80 -12.51
N ALA A 22 -2.81 -15.91 -11.99
CA ALA A 22 -3.63 -16.83 -12.77
C ALA A 22 -4.97 -16.22 -13.21
N ALA A 23 -5.58 -15.38 -12.36
CA ALA A 23 -6.88 -14.77 -12.64
C ALA A 23 -6.79 -13.53 -13.55
N PHE A 24 -5.76 -12.71 -13.40
CA PHE A 24 -5.65 -11.40 -14.05
C PHE A 24 -4.49 -11.27 -15.03
N GLY A 25 -3.50 -12.16 -14.97
CA GLY A 25 -2.27 -12.06 -15.74
C GLY A 25 -1.21 -11.17 -15.07
N ASP A 26 0.06 -11.41 -15.43
CA ASP A 26 1.21 -10.74 -14.82
C ASP A 26 1.20 -9.22 -15.03
N GLU A 27 0.78 -8.75 -16.21
CA GLU A 27 0.75 -7.32 -16.54
C GLU A 27 -0.21 -6.54 -15.64
N VAL A 28 -1.42 -7.08 -15.42
CA VAL A 28 -2.43 -6.45 -14.57
C VAL A 28 -1.98 -6.46 -13.11
N VAL A 29 -1.40 -7.57 -12.65
CA VAL A 29 -0.85 -7.67 -11.30
C VAL A 29 0.25 -6.62 -11.09
N ALA A 30 1.18 -6.50 -12.04
CA ALA A 30 2.25 -5.52 -12.01
C ALA A 30 1.74 -4.08 -12.04
N HIS A 31 0.72 -3.79 -12.88
CA HIS A 31 0.12 -2.46 -12.97
C HIS A 31 -0.47 -2.01 -11.63
N TYR A 32 -1.29 -2.85 -10.99
CA TYR A 32 -1.89 -2.52 -9.70
C TYR A 32 -0.87 -2.48 -8.57
N ARG A 33 0.20 -3.30 -8.63
CA ARG A 33 1.32 -3.18 -7.70
C ARG A 33 2.02 -1.83 -7.84
N ASN A 34 2.27 -1.37 -9.07
CA ASN A 34 2.86 -0.06 -9.32
C ASN A 34 1.96 1.08 -8.81
N MET A 35 0.64 0.98 -9.00
CA MET A 35 -0.31 1.94 -8.44
C MET A 35 -0.20 2.03 -6.92
N ALA A 36 -0.18 0.89 -6.22
CA ALA A 36 -0.03 0.86 -4.77
C ALA A 36 1.30 1.47 -4.30
N ARG A 37 2.39 1.29 -5.07
CA ARG A 37 3.68 1.94 -4.77
C ARG A 37 3.58 3.46 -4.88
N VAL A 38 3.00 3.98 -5.97
CA VAL A 38 2.85 5.43 -6.17
C VAL A 38 2.05 6.07 -5.03
N GLU A 39 0.97 5.41 -4.58
CA GLU A 39 0.16 5.90 -3.45
C GLU A 39 0.95 5.95 -2.14
N LEU A 40 1.74 4.90 -1.86
CA LEU A 40 2.59 4.86 -0.66
C LEU A 40 3.68 5.94 -0.72
N ASP A 41 4.32 6.13 -1.87
CA ASP A 41 5.33 7.16 -2.05
C ASP A 41 4.75 8.57 -1.85
N ALA A 42 3.50 8.80 -2.31
CA ALA A 42 2.80 10.06 -2.11
C ALA A 42 2.43 10.29 -0.63
N PHE A 43 1.97 9.25 0.07
CA PHE A 43 1.67 9.33 1.49
C PHE A 43 2.92 9.61 2.33
N ASP A 44 4.01 8.88 2.07
CA ASP A 44 5.28 9.01 2.79
C ASP A 44 5.96 10.39 2.56
N ALA A 45 5.59 11.10 1.48
CA ALA A 45 6.11 12.43 1.15
C ALA A 45 5.33 13.59 1.80
N ALA A 46 4.20 13.33 2.45
CA ALA A 46 3.34 14.36 3.03
C ALA A 46 3.30 14.29 4.57
N VAL A 47 3.24 15.45 5.22
CA VAL A 47 2.88 15.53 6.65
C VAL A 47 1.37 15.75 6.74
N THR A 48 0.69 14.82 7.40
CA THR A 48 -0.77 14.84 7.55
C THR A 48 -1.22 15.69 8.73
N ASP A 49 -2.48 16.14 8.70
CA ASP A 49 -3.10 16.87 9.82
C ASP A 49 -3.12 16.07 11.13
N TRP A 50 -3.18 14.74 11.05
CA TRP A 50 -3.10 13.89 12.23
C TRP A 50 -1.69 13.92 12.84
N GLU A 51 -0.65 13.82 12.01
CA GLU A 51 0.73 13.93 12.47
C GLU A 51 1.03 15.31 13.06
N LEU A 52 0.51 16.37 12.43
CA LEU A 52 0.67 17.74 12.91
C LEU A 52 0.05 17.90 14.31
N ARG A 53 -1.23 17.54 14.47
CA ARG A 53 -1.93 17.67 15.77
C ARG A 53 -1.29 16.80 16.85
N ARG A 54 -0.99 15.54 16.55
CA ARG A 54 -0.37 14.61 17.51
C ARG A 54 1.02 15.07 17.96
N SER A 55 1.78 15.73 17.09
CA SER A 55 3.09 16.28 17.45
C SER A 55 2.96 17.41 18.49
N PHE A 56 1.97 18.28 18.36
CA PHE A 56 1.72 19.35 19.33
C PHE A 56 1.22 18.86 20.70
N GLU A 57 0.51 17.74 20.77
CA GLU A 57 0.09 17.12 22.05
C GLU A 57 1.24 16.44 22.82
N ARG A 58 2.39 16.23 22.15
CA ARG A 58 3.53 15.46 22.67
C ARG A 58 4.79 16.29 22.92
N MET A 59 4.73 17.61 22.68
CA MET A 59 5.76 18.58 23.06
C MET A 59 5.46 19.15 24.44
#